data_AF-A0A6B3VY75-F1
#
_entry.id   AF-A0A6B3VY75-F1
#
_cell.length_a   1.000
_cell.length_b   1.000
_cell.length_c   1.000
_cell.angle_alpha   90.00
_cell.angle_beta   90.00
_cell.angle_gamma   90.00
#
_symmetry.space_group_name_H-M   'P 1'
#
loop_
_entity.id
_entity.type
_entity.pdbx_description
1 polymer ?
#
loop_
_entity_poly.entity_id
_entity_poly.type
_entity_poly.pdbx_seq_one_letter_code
_entity_poly.pdbx_strand_id
1 'polypeptide(L)'
;MVTAKRAATDDKDLVELAGYHAYREFKEQSIIPVNGKRFIVMDTEYNHPTGLDALTVQNIESGEFTVVYVGTDIHAENGKQDLITDIQLLSDLTPEQIKEARKYFNEMDEKYGISSICGNSLGGGLTNSVAIEHPDVKAVTLNPFF
;
A
#
# COMPACT_ATOMS: atom_id res chain seq x y z
N MET A 1 -15.21 -28.02 -16.31
CA MET A 1 -14.12 -27.04 -16.49
C MET A 1 -13.83 -26.41 -15.14
N VAL A 2 -12.56 -26.32 -14.77
CA VAL A 2 -12.08 -26.00 -13.42
C VAL A 2 -12.11 -24.48 -13.20
N THR A 3 -12.87 -24.01 -12.21
CA THR A 3 -12.83 -22.60 -11.78
C THR A 3 -13.01 -22.50 -10.28
N ALA A 4 -11.89 -22.54 -9.56
CA ALA A 4 -11.80 -22.05 -8.19
C ALA A 4 -10.32 -21.67 -7.92
N LYS A 5 -9.89 -20.53 -8.47
CA LYS A 5 -8.59 -19.91 -8.18
C LYS A 5 -8.70 -18.39 -8.00
N ARG A 6 -9.89 -17.88 -7.66
CA ARG A 6 -10.15 -16.44 -7.47
C ARG A 6 -10.17 -15.99 -6.01
N ALA A 7 -10.07 -16.91 -5.04
CA ALA A 7 -10.17 -16.54 -3.63
C ALA A 7 -8.91 -15.85 -3.11
N ALA A 8 -7.71 -16.35 -3.45
CA ALA A 8 -6.44 -15.79 -2.96
C ALA A 8 -6.10 -14.45 -3.60
N THR A 9 -5.38 -13.61 -2.87
CA THR A 9 -4.81 -12.35 -3.32
C THR A 9 -3.67 -12.63 -4.29
N ASP A 10 -3.73 -12.04 -5.48
CA ASP A 10 -2.72 -12.18 -6.52
C ASP A 10 -2.12 -10.84 -6.95
N ASP A 11 -1.09 -10.89 -7.78
CA ASP A 11 -0.29 -9.70 -8.10
C ASP A 11 -1.12 -8.62 -8.80
N LYS A 12 -2.20 -8.97 -9.52
CA LYS A 12 -3.08 -7.97 -10.15
C LYS A 12 -3.88 -7.21 -9.11
N ASP A 13 -4.30 -7.87 -8.03
CA ASP A 13 -4.98 -7.22 -6.91
C ASP A 13 -4.03 -6.23 -6.23
N LEU A 14 -2.79 -6.65 -5.99
CA LEU A 14 -1.77 -5.80 -5.36
C LEU A 14 -1.45 -4.57 -6.22
N VAL A 15 -1.41 -4.73 -7.55
CA VAL A 15 -1.25 -3.61 -8.50
C VAL A 15 -2.43 -2.63 -8.44
N GLU A 16 -3.68 -3.11 -8.41
CA GLU A 16 -4.86 -2.22 -8.32
C GLU A 16 -4.94 -1.54 -6.95
N LEU A 17 -4.64 -2.26 -5.86
CA LEU A 17 -4.55 -1.70 -4.52
C LEU A 17 -3.52 -0.56 -4.47
N ALA A 18 -2.31 -0.80 -4.97
CA ALA A 18 -1.23 0.18 -4.99
C ALA A 18 -1.50 1.38 -5.92
N GLY A 19 -2.03 1.13 -7.12
CA GLY A 19 -2.13 2.15 -8.16
C GLY A 19 -3.42 2.96 -8.14
N TYR A 20 -4.50 2.43 -7.55
CA TYR A 20 -5.82 3.06 -7.58
C TYR A 20 -6.40 3.28 -6.20
N HIS A 21 -6.45 2.25 -5.35
CA HIS A 21 -7.08 2.39 -4.04
C HIS A 21 -6.20 3.14 -3.02
N ALA A 22 -4.88 3.07 -3.13
CA ALA A 22 -3.96 3.79 -2.25
C ALA A 22 -4.22 5.31 -2.18
N TYR A 23 -4.71 5.92 -3.27
CA TYR A 23 -4.96 7.36 -3.37
C TYR A 23 -6.39 7.76 -3.00
N ARG A 24 -7.08 6.92 -2.24
CA ARG A 24 -8.45 7.17 -1.80
C ARG A 24 -8.50 7.04 -0.29
N GLU A 25 -9.19 7.97 0.35
CA GLU A 25 -9.45 7.87 1.78
C GLU A 25 -10.58 6.87 2.06
N PHE A 26 -10.27 5.87 2.87
CA PHE A 26 -11.25 4.92 3.38
C PHE A 26 -11.33 5.00 4.90
N LYS A 27 -12.49 4.63 5.44
CA LYS A 27 -12.63 4.36 6.88
C LYS A 27 -12.44 2.88 7.13
N GLU A 28 -12.04 2.50 8.34
CA GLU A 28 -12.13 1.11 8.78
C GLU A 28 -13.52 0.52 8.50
N GLN A 29 -13.56 -0.78 8.23
CA GLN A 29 -14.74 -1.55 7.82
C GLN A 29 -15.33 -1.19 6.44
N SER A 30 -14.70 -0.28 5.69
CA SER A 30 -15.08 -0.02 4.29
C SER A 30 -14.80 -1.24 3.43
N ILE A 31 -15.72 -1.57 2.51
CA ILE A 31 -15.52 -2.65 1.52
C ILE A 31 -15.05 -2.03 0.21
N ILE A 32 -13.92 -2.50 -0.30
CA ILE A 32 -13.34 -2.09 -1.59
C ILE A 32 -13.40 -3.26 -2.59
N PRO A 33 -13.95 -3.03 -3.79
CA PRO A 33 -13.88 -4.00 -4.88
C PRO A 33 -12.51 -3.91 -5.58
N VAL A 34 -11.85 -5.04 -5.76
CA VAL A 34 -10.51 -5.13 -6.39
C VAL A 34 -10.52 -6.32 -7.35
N ASN A 35 -10.35 -6.10 -8.66
CA ASN A 35 -10.41 -7.14 -9.71
C ASN A 35 -11.55 -8.17 -9.58
N GLY A 36 -12.71 -7.75 -9.08
CA GLY A 36 -13.88 -8.61 -8.85
C GLY A 36 -13.85 -9.44 -7.55
N LYS A 37 -12.86 -9.22 -6.68
CA LYS A 37 -12.79 -9.68 -5.29
C LYS A 37 -13.22 -8.55 -4.34
N ARG A 38 -13.49 -8.88 -3.08
CA ARG A 38 -13.87 -7.91 -2.05
C ARG A 38 -12.85 -7.90 -0.94
N PHE A 39 -12.38 -6.71 -0.61
CA PHE A 39 -11.49 -6.48 0.51
C PHE A 39 -12.18 -5.58 1.53
N ILE A 40 -11.93 -5.82 2.81
CA ILE A 40 -12.37 -4.95 3.89
C ILE A 40 -11.17 -4.20 4.46
N VAL A 41 -11.33 -2.91 4.70
CA VAL A 41 -10.31 -2.07 5.34
C VAL A 41 -10.30 -2.39 6.82
N MET A 42 -9.15 -2.85 7.30
CA MET A 42 -8.94 -3.30 8.69
C MET A 42 -8.30 -2.23 9.55
N ASP A 43 -7.48 -1.39 8.95
CA ASP A 43 -6.73 -0.34 9.62
C ASP A 43 -6.31 0.73 8.60
N THR A 44 -6.12 1.97 9.05
CA THR A 44 -5.68 3.10 8.23
C THR A 44 -4.83 4.06 9.05
N GLU A 45 -3.75 4.55 8.45
CA GLU A 45 -2.93 5.66 8.97
C GLU A 45 -2.83 6.71 7.86
N TYR A 46 -3.36 7.91 8.10
CA TYR A 46 -3.31 9.02 7.13
C TYR A 46 -2.85 10.30 7.80
N ASN A 47 -2.17 11.16 7.04
CA ASN A 47 -1.59 12.42 7.48
C ASN A 47 -0.58 12.25 8.63
N HIS A 48 0.17 11.14 8.64
CA HIS A 48 1.18 10.94 9.67
C HIS A 48 2.25 12.05 9.58
N PRO A 49 2.77 12.59 10.69
CA PRO A 49 3.73 13.71 10.67
C PRO A 49 5.04 13.45 9.89
N THR A 50 5.38 12.19 9.64
CA THR A 50 6.55 11.80 8.83
C THR A 50 6.25 11.71 7.33
N GLY A 51 5.01 11.93 6.91
CA GLY A 51 4.52 11.72 5.54
C GLY A 51 4.17 10.27 5.22
N LEU A 52 4.10 9.38 6.22
CA LEU A 52 3.61 8.02 6.04
C LEU A 52 2.08 8.02 5.92
N ASP A 53 1.58 7.50 4.80
CA ASP A 53 0.17 7.11 4.67
C ASP A 53 0.10 5.63 4.29
N ALA A 54 -0.77 4.88 4.96
CA ALA A 54 -0.92 3.45 4.75
C ALA A 54 -2.33 2.96 5.11
N LEU A 55 -2.70 1.81 4.56
CA LEU A 55 -3.89 1.08 4.96
C LEU A 55 -3.63 -0.42 4.97
N THR A 56 -4.32 -1.13 5.86
CA THR A 56 -4.33 -2.59 5.89
C THR A 56 -5.69 -3.09 5.45
N VAL A 57 -5.69 -4.01 4.48
CA VAL A 57 -6.91 -4.60 3.92
C VAL A 57 -6.89 -6.11 4.06
N GLN A 58 -8.07 -6.71 4.29
CA GLN A 58 -8.24 -8.15 4.30
C GLN A 58 -9.04 -8.58 3.07
N ASN A 59 -8.54 -9.55 2.32
CA ASN A 59 -9.34 -10.25 1.32
C ASN A 59 -10.40 -11.08 2.04
N ILE A 60 -11.68 -10.76 1.84
CA ILE A 60 -12.79 -11.41 2.56
C ILE A 60 -12.90 -12.90 2.21
N GLU A 61 -12.47 -13.32 1.02
CA GLU A 61 -12.60 -14.70 0.56
C GLU A 61 -11.46 -15.60 1.06
N SER A 62 -10.21 -15.13 1.02
CA SER A 62 -9.06 -15.91 1.48
C SER A 62 -8.68 -15.68 2.95
N GLY A 63 -9.10 -14.55 3.52
CA GLY A 63 -8.69 -14.09 4.84
C GLY A 63 -7.29 -13.46 4.89
N GLU A 64 -6.56 -13.39 3.77
CA GLU A 64 -5.22 -12.81 3.70
C GLU A 64 -5.23 -11.31 3.91
N PHE A 65 -4.23 -10.80 4.63
CA PHE A 65 -4.05 -9.39 4.93
C PHE A 65 -2.94 -8.77 4.08
N THR A 66 -3.17 -7.53 3.65
CA THR A 66 -2.23 -6.75 2.84
C THR A 66 -2.05 -5.36 3.40
N VAL A 67 -0.81 -4.92 3.60
CA VAL A 67 -0.49 -3.50 3.84
C VAL A 67 -0.29 -2.80 2.50
N VAL A 68 -0.91 -1.65 2.33
CA VAL A 68 -0.81 -0.81 1.14
C VAL A 68 -0.20 0.53 1.57
N TYR A 69 1.01 0.83 1.08
CA TYR A 69 1.68 2.09 1.29
C TYR A 69 1.29 3.10 0.21
N VAL A 70 0.86 4.28 0.66
CA VAL A 70 0.41 5.35 -0.21
C VAL A 70 1.63 6.21 -0.61
N GLY A 71 1.75 6.46 -1.91
CA GLY A 71 2.72 7.43 -2.41
C GLY A 71 2.16 8.86 -2.36
N THR A 72 2.97 9.86 -2.72
CA THR A 72 2.47 11.23 -2.85
C THR A 72 1.37 11.32 -3.93
N ASP A 73 0.19 11.84 -3.57
CA ASP A 73 -0.88 12.12 -4.54
C ASP A 73 -0.54 13.38 -5.35
N ILE A 74 -0.16 13.19 -6.61
CA ILE A 74 0.20 14.25 -7.56
C ILE A 74 -1.04 14.95 -8.17
N HIS A 75 -2.24 14.57 -7.73
CA HIS A 75 -3.51 15.08 -8.24
C HIS A 75 -4.34 15.85 -7.21
N ALA A 76 -3.89 15.93 -5.96
CA ALA A 76 -4.42 16.84 -4.95
C ALA A 76 -3.99 18.30 -5.25
N GLU A 77 -4.81 18.99 -6.06
CA GLU A 77 -4.80 20.43 -6.38
C GLU A 77 -3.65 21.03 -7.26
N ASN A 78 -4.08 21.53 -8.44
CA ASN A 78 -3.53 22.64 -9.24
C ASN A 78 -2.00 22.79 -9.43
N GLY A 79 -1.43 22.12 -10.44
CA GLY A 79 -0.11 22.51 -11.00
C GLY A 79 0.67 21.37 -11.65
N LYS A 80 0.10 20.76 -12.70
CA LYS A 80 0.54 19.44 -13.22
C LYS A 80 1.97 19.33 -13.77
N GLN A 81 2.76 20.41 -13.85
CA GLN A 81 4.14 20.35 -14.40
C GLN A 81 5.21 20.73 -13.37
N ASP A 82 4.99 21.77 -12.56
CA ASP A 82 5.91 22.14 -11.48
C ASP A 82 5.92 21.07 -10.37
N LEU A 83 4.76 20.51 -10.00
CA LEU A 83 4.67 19.51 -8.94
C LEU A 83 5.40 18.19 -9.26
N ILE A 84 5.46 17.78 -10.53
CA ILE A 84 6.20 16.56 -10.93
C ILE A 84 7.71 16.79 -10.78
N THR A 85 8.17 18.00 -11.12
CA THR A 85 9.58 18.40 -11.01
C THR A 85 9.96 18.56 -9.54
N ASP A 86 9.09 19.15 -8.72
CA ASP A 86 9.27 19.31 -7.28
C ASP A 86 9.22 17.97 -6.54
N ILE A 87 8.35 17.03 -6.93
CA ILE A 87 8.34 15.66 -6.39
C ILE A 87 9.63 14.92 -6.77
N GLN A 88 10.14 15.09 -8.00
CA GLN A 88 11.46 14.56 -8.38
C GLN A 88 12.62 15.17 -7.57
N LEU A 89 12.44 16.38 -7.02
CA LEU A 89 13.41 17.07 -6.16
C LEU A 89 13.22 16.75 -4.66
N LEU A 90 12.02 16.32 -4.24
CA LEU A 90 11.62 16.06 -2.86
C LEU A 90 11.49 14.55 -2.52
N SER A 91 11.69 13.66 -3.49
CA SER A 91 11.40 12.22 -3.42
C SER A 91 12.30 11.38 -2.50
N ASP A 92 13.14 12.00 -1.67
CA ASP A 92 13.97 11.24 -0.73
C ASP A 92 13.10 10.71 0.41
N LEU A 93 12.90 9.40 0.43
CA LEU A 93 12.38 8.70 1.60
C LEU A 93 13.23 9.05 2.82
N THR A 94 12.61 9.68 3.82
CA THR A 94 13.33 10.02 5.05
C THR A 94 13.56 8.77 5.91
N PRO A 95 14.65 8.69 6.69
CA PRO A 95 14.86 7.62 7.66
C PRO A 95 13.67 7.45 8.62
N GLU A 96 13.04 8.56 9.02
CA GLU A 96 11.85 8.58 9.88
C GLU A 96 10.63 7.98 9.18
N GLN A 97 10.37 8.30 7.91
CA GLN A 97 9.25 7.71 7.16
C GLN A 97 9.44 6.20 6.96
N ILE A 98 10.67 5.75 6.66
CA ILE A 98 11.02 4.33 6.57
C ILE A 98 10.80 3.64 7.92
N LYS A 99 11.26 4.25 9.01
CA LYS A 99 11.08 3.71 10.37
C LYS A 99 9.61 3.54 10.72
N GLU A 100 8.77 4.53 10.45
CA GLU A 100 7.34 4.43 10.74
C GLU A 100 6.62 3.45 9.80
N ALA A 101 7.03 3.32 8.54
CA ALA A 101 6.47 2.31 7.64
C ALA A 101 6.72 0.88 8.13
N ARG A 102 7.93 0.62 8.65
CA ARG A 102 8.29 -0.66 9.30
C ARG A 102 7.53 -0.88 10.59
N LYS A 103 7.37 0.16 11.39
CA LYS A 103 6.59 0.09 12.63
C LYS A 103 5.12 -0.24 12.33
N TYR A 104 4.51 0.45 11.37
CA TYR A 104 3.14 0.15 10.91
C TYR A 104 3.03 -1.30 10.43
N PHE A 105 3.97 -1.77 9.61
CA PHE A 105 4.02 -3.17 9.19
C PHE A 105 4.04 -4.12 10.39
N ASN A 106 4.98 -3.94 11.32
CA ASN A 106 5.15 -4.82 12.47
C ASN A 106 3.90 -4.86 13.36
N GLU A 107 3.26 -3.71 13.59
CA GLU A 107 2.01 -3.63 14.36
C GLU A 107 0.86 -4.39 13.68
N MET A 108 0.75 -4.28 12.36
CA MET A 108 -0.28 -4.97 11.58
C MET A 108 0.01 -6.47 11.42
N ASP A 109 1.28 -6.85 11.30
CA ASP A 109 1.73 -8.23 11.22
C ASP A 109 1.51 -8.97 12.54
N GLU A 110 1.84 -8.33 13.68
CA GLU A 110 1.53 -8.89 14.99
C GLU A 110 0.02 -9.09 15.20
N LYS A 111 -0.81 -8.18 14.68
CA LYS A 111 -2.27 -8.22 14.87
C LYS A 111 -2.97 -9.19 13.92
N TYR A 112 -2.48 -9.34 12.69
CA TYR A 112 -3.23 -9.99 11.61
C TYR A 112 -2.46 -11.07 10.84
N GLY A 113 -1.13 -11.07 10.87
CA GLY A 113 -0.30 -11.90 9.99
C GLY A 113 -0.38 -11.44 8.53
N ILE A 114 0.49 -10.50 8.15
CA ILE A 114 0.49 -9.89 6.81
C ILE A 114 1.03 -10.88 5.78
N SER A 115 0.24 -11.11 4.73
CA SER A 115 0.58 -12.02 3.64
C SER A 115 1.28 -11.29 2.47
N SER A 116 0.96 -10.01 2.29
CA SER A 116 1.53 -9.19 1.22
C SER A 116 1.64 -7.72 1.58
N ILE A 117 2.54 -7.03 0.89
CA ILE A 117 2.66 -5.58 0.91
C ILE A 117 2.71 -5.02 -0.50
N CYS A 118 2.16 -3.84 -0.71
CA CYS A 118 2.28 -3.15 -1.98
C CYS A 118 2.29 -1.63 -1.86
N GLY A 119 2.74 -0.95 -2.93
CA GLY A 119 2.74 0.50 -2.99
C GLY A 119 3.16 1.04 -4.34
N ASN A 120 2.70 2.25 -4.66
CA ASN A 120 3.01 2.96 -5.90
C ASN A 120 3.88 4.19 -5.63
N SER A 121 4.77 4.54 -6.56
CA SER A 121 5.59 5.76 -6.46
C SER A 121 6.45 5.73 -5.18
N LEU A 122 6.39 6.77 -4.33
CA LEU A 122 7.02 6.80 -3.01
C LEU A 122 6.62 5.60 -2.12
N GLY A 123 5.36 5.16 -2.20
CA GLY A 123 4.86 3.97 -1.51
C GLY A 123 5.55 2.68 -1.97
N GLY A 124 6.05 2.65 -3.21
CA GLY A 124 6.87 1.54 -3.72
C GLY A 124 8.24 1.48 -3.04
N GLY A 125 8.86 2.62 -2.77
CA GLY A 125 10.10 2.67 -2.00
C GLY A 125 9.91 2.25 -0.54
N LEU A 126 8.80 2.66 0.10
CA LEU A 126 8.42 2.17 1.44
C LEU A 126 8.23 0.65 1.46
N THR A 127 7.49 0.13 0.47
CA THR A 127 7.30 -1.31 0.28
C THR A 127 8.63 -2.05 0.22
N ASN A 128 9.59 -1.58 -0.58
CA ASN A 128 10.92 -2.20 -0.67
C ASN A 128 11.69 -2.13 0.67
N SER A 129 11.59 -1.00 1.39
CA SER A 129 12.29 -0.79 2.66
C SER A 129 11.85 -1.74 3.78
N VAL A 130 10.60 -2.26 3.67
CA VAL A 130 10.01 -3.25 4.57
C VAL A 130 10.28 -4.66 4.04
N ALA A 131 10.08 -4.91 2.75
CA ALA A 131 10.28 -6.23 2.13
C ALA A 131 11.67 -6.82 2.37
N ILE A 132 12.72 -5.99 2.47
CA ILE A 132 14.09 -6.45 2.72
C ILE A 132 14.27 -7.12 4.09
N GLU A 133 13.43 -6.77 5.07
CA GLU A 133 13.45 -7.34 6.43
C GLU A 133 12.44 -8.48 6.60
N HIS A 134 11.51 -8.64 5.64
CA HIS A 134 10.41 -9.62 5.65
C HIS A 134 10.33 -10.41 4.32
N PRO A 135 11.33 -11.24 4.00
CA PRO A 135 11.42 -11.95 2.71
C PRO A 135 10.34 -13.03 2.51
N ASP A 136 9.61 -13.39 3.57
CA ASP A 136 8.48 -14.29 3.59
C ASP A 136 7.16 -13.63 3.14
N VAL A 137 7.12 -12.29 3.10
CA VAL A 137 5.95 -11.52 2.67
C VAL A 137 6.03 -11.21 1.18
N LYS A 138 4.93 -11.40 0.45
CA LYS A 138 4.88 -11.03 -0.97
C LYS A 138 4.88 -9.51 -1.13
N ALA A 139 5.86 -8.96 -1.83
CA ALA A 139 5.94 -7.53 -2.12
C ALA A 139 5.66 -7.23 -3.61
N VAL A 140 4.78 -6.26 -3.88
CA VAL A 140 4.52 -5.75 -5.24
C VAL A 140 4.66 -4.24 -5.25
N THR A 141 5.57 -3.74 -6.09
CA THR A 141 5.75 -2.29 -6.29
C THR A 141 5.28 -1.89 -7.68
N LEU A 142 4.63 -0.74 -7.76
CA LEU A 142 4.24 -0.12 -9.03
C LEU A 142 5.00 1.21 -9.17
N ASN A 143 5.68 1.39 -10.30
CA ASN A 143 6.46 2.60 -10.61
C ASN A 143 7.22 3.18 -9.39
N PRO A 144 8.02 2.36 -8.67
CA PRO A 144 8.66 2.81 -7.45
C PRO A 144 9.63 3.97 -7.74
N PHE A 145 9.62 4.98 -6.87
CA PHE A 145 10.69 5.99 -6.81
C PHE A 145 11.70 5.62 -5.73
N PHE A 146 12.96 5.91 -6.02
CA PHE A 146 14.13 5.67 -5.17
C PHE A 146 15.25 6.65 -5.56
#